data_AF-A0A2V9LB03-F1
#
_entry.id   AF-A0A2V9LB03-F1
#
_cell.length_a   1.000
_cell.length_b   1.000
_cell.length_c   1.000
_cell.angle_alpha   90.00
_cell.angle_beta   90.00
_cell.angle_gamma   90.00
#
_symmetry.space_group_name_H-M   'P 1'
#
loop_
_entity.id
_entity.type
_entity.pdbx_description
1 polymer ?
#
loop_
_entity_poly.entity_id
_entity_poly.type
_entity_poly.pdbx_seq_one_letter_code
_entity_poly.pdbx_strand_id
1 'polypeptide(L)' 'DKRWYETGVKISDEQMKDLNIRPHNQNPAWNYSISPRGN' A
#
# COMPACT_ATOMS: atom_id res chain seq x y z
N ASP A 1 -9.98 -21.98 -6.46
CA ASP A 1 -10.45 -20.62 -6.80
C ASP A 1 -9.32 -19.64 -6.45
N LYS A 2 -8.69 -18.99 -7.43
CA LYS A 2 -7.45 -18.19 -7.25
C LYS A 2 -7.69 -16.78 -6.67
N ARG A 3 -8.91 -16.52 -6.19
CA ARG A 3 -9.36 -15.22 -5.67
C ARG A 3 -9.26 -15.13 -4.14
N TRP A 4 -8.78 -16.18 -3.49
CA TRP A 4 -8.58 -16.22 -2.06
C TRP A 4 -7.21 -15.64 -1.73
N TYR A 5 -7.23 -14.52 -1.02
CA TYR A 5 -6.05 -13.90 -0.46
C TYR A 5 -6.10 -14.08 1.06
N GLU A 6 -4.94 -14.28 1.67
CA GLU A 6 -4.82 -14.31 3.11
C GLU A 6 -5.20 -12.94 3.68
N THR A 7 -6.11 -12.93 4.64
CA THR A 7 -6.61 -11.70 5.29
C THR A 7 -6.20 -11.68 6.77
N GLY A 8 -6.22 -10.49 7.38
CA GLY A 8 -5.83 -10.32 8.79
C GLY A 8 -4.32 -10.26 9.04
N VAL A 9 -3.50 -10.42 8.00
CA VAL A 9 -2.04 -10.20 8.08
C VAL A 9 -1.76 -8.71 8.11
N LYS A 10 -1.28 -8.21 9.26
CA LYS A 10 -0.84 -6.82 9.44
C LYS A 10 0.67 -6.73 9.22
N ILE A 11 1.09 -5.82 8.34
CA ILE A 11 2.50 -5.44 8.20
C ILE A 11 2.88 -4.39 9.25
N SER A 12 4.17 -4.31 9.59
CA SER A 12 4.63 -3.34 10.58
C SER A 12 4.54 -1.90 10.04
N ASP A 13 4.54 -0.93 10.95
CA ASP A 13 4.48 0.48 10.57
C ASP A 13 5.75 0.92 9.81
N GLU A 14 6.90 0.30 10.09
CA GLU A 14 8.14 0.47 9.32
C GLU A 14 7.98 -0.03 7.89
N GLN A 15 7.46 -1.24 7.71
CA GLN A 15 7.21 -1.80 6.38
C GLN A 15 6.22 -0.96 5.58
N MET A 16 5.22 -0.38 6.25
CA MET A 16 4.25 0.53 5.63
C MET A 16 4.91 1.83 5.16
N LYS A 17 5.87 2.38 5.91
CA LYS A 17 6.64 3.57 5.53
C LYS A 17 7.55 3.34 4.32
N ASP A 18 8.06 2.13 4.17
CA ASP A 18 8.91 1.74 3.04
C ASP A 18 8.12 1.55 1.72
N LEU A 19 6.78 1.61 1.76
CA LEU A 19 5.97 1.55 0.55
C LEU A 19 6.10 2.85 -0.25
N ASN A 20 6.28 2.71 -1.56
CA ASN A 20 6.33 3.84 -2.49
C ASN A 20 4.91 4.33 -2.83
N ILE A 21 4.26 4.95 -1.84
CA ILE A 21 2.92 5.53 -1.91
C ILE A 21 3.01 7.01 -2.25
N ARG A 22 2.29 7.43 -3.29
CA ARG A 22 2.20 8.82 -3.74
C ARG A 22 0.78 9.34 -3.53
N PRO A 23 0.54 10.18 -2.51
CA PRO A 23 -0.77 10.78 -2.29
C PRO A 23 -1.13 11.76 -3.41
N HIS A 24 -2.41 11.83 -3.77
CA HIS A 24 -2.94 12.80 -4.73
C HIS A 24 -3.50 14.04 -4.03
N ASN A 25 -3.69 15.12 -4.79
CA ASN A 25 -4.10 16.41 -4.24
C ASN A 25 -5.50 16.40 -3.63
N GLN A 26 -6.44 15.63 -4.21
CA GLN A 26 -7.80 15.53 -3.71
C GLN A 26 -7.94 14.29 -2.84
N ASN A 27 -8.24 14.49 -1.55
CA ASN A 27 -8.44 13.44 -0.55
C ASN A 27 -7.24 12.48 -0.45
N PRO A 28 -6.02 12.97 -0.14
CA PRO A 28 -4.78 12.18 -0.15
C PRO A 28 -4.81 10.93 0.74
N ALA A 29 -5.63 10.93 1.80
CA ALA A 29 -5.82 9.78 2.68
C ALA A 29 -6.48 8.58 1.98
N TRP A 30 -7.23 8.82 0.91
CA TRP A 30 -7.98 7.82 0.16
C TRP A 30 -7.53 7.67 -1.28
N ASN A 31 -6.97 8.74 -1.85
CA ASN A 31 -6.56 8.82 -3.24
C ASN A 31 -5.04 8.89 -3.32
N TYR A 32 -4.43 7.76 -3.65
CA TYR A 32 -2.98 7.62 -3.77
C TYR A 32 -2.64 6.57 -4.83
N SER A 33 -1.43 6.65 -5.35
CA SER A 33 -0.84 5.65 -6.23
C SER A 33 0.21 4.84 -5.47
N ILE A 34 0.17 3.51 -5.60
CA ILE A 34 1.24 2.62 -5.12
C ILE A 34 2.08 2.23 -6.33
N SER A 35 3.40 2.38 -6.23
CA SER A 35 4.34 1.94 -7.26
C SER A 35 5.32 0.90 -6.70
N PRO A 36 5.93 0.07 -7.55
CA PRO A 36 6.94 -0.89 -7.10
C PRO A 36 8.06 -0.18 -6.34
N ARG A 37 8.59 -0.85 -5.32
CA ARG A 37 9.86 -0.45 -4.70
C ARG A 37 10.94 -0.68 -5.76
N GLY A 38 11.79 0.33 -6.00
CA GLY A 38 12.93 0.17 -6.90
C GLY A 38 13.84 -0.96 -6.40
N ASN A 39 14.48 -1.68 -7.34
CA ASN A 39 15.54 -2.64 -6.99
C ASN A 39 16.76 -1.93 -6.39
#